data_AF-A0A955NSH8-F1
#
_entry.id   AF-A0A955NSH8-F1
#
_cell.length_a   1.000
_cell.length_b   1.000
_cell.length_c   1.000
_cell.angle_alpha   90.00
_cell.angle_beta   90.00
_cell.angle_gamma   90.00
#
_symmetry.space_group_name_H-M   'P 1'
#
loop_
_entity.id
_entity.type
_entity.pdbx_description
1 polymer ?
#
loop_
_entity_poly.entity_id
_entity_poly.type
_entity_poly.pdbx_seq_one_letter_code
_entity_poly.pdbx_strand_id
1 'polypeptide(L)'
;MIQEVTGEKGIELSTERVFLEAPVVKAALKGGDSHTGILTYFVNEFRFGDKSCPYSMVAAVGSLGATHENEPRGPLLEALPRDLGDDEAVINQWLAEDLGLSVGDEFEVDYYVIGPLRTVEERTTSFKVRKIVPIEGPFDDPDLMPGFPGLSEAEDCRNWEPGVPIDLTKIRDKDEVYWDDHRGTPKAFITLREGEKLWRNRYGDLTAIRYPIGTVTTDSLSQTLSENIQPEVLGFRFVPVRDRAIAASTQAMDFGGLFIGFSFFLIVAALLFMGLMNVFGIEQRSEEVGTLLALGFVPKQIRRIFLLEGFLLTILGCVIGVLLGIAYGKIVVWGLSTVWSGATAGLQV
;
A
#
# COMPACT_ATOMS: atom_id res chain seq x y z
N MET A 1 -3.04 2.11 -16.86
CA MET A 1 -4.20 2.33 -17.74
C MET A 1 -3.93 1.64 -19.06
N ILE A 2 -4.95 1.03 -19.66
CA ILE A 2 -4.87 0.47 -21.01
C ILE A 2 -5.75 1.34 -21.89
N GLN A 3 -5.20 1.87 -22.96
CA GLN A 3 -5.91 2.76 -23.88
C GLN A 3 -5.53 2.47 -25.32
N GLU A 4 -6.47 2.71 -26.23
CA GLU A 4 -6.16 2.81 -27.65
C GLU A 4 -5.55 4.19 -27.91
N VAL A 5 -4.37 4.22 -28.52
CA VAL A 5 -3.71 5.47 -28.87
C VAL A 5 -4.26 5.96 -30.20
N THR A 6 -4.62 7.24 -30.25
CA THR A 6 -5.19 7.86 -31.45
C THR A 6 -4.25 7.78 -32.67
N GLY A 7 -4.82 7.76 -33.88
CA GLY A 7 -4.02 7.81 -35.12
C GLY A 7 -3.34 6.50 -35.51
N GLU A 8 -3.97 5.35 -35.27
CA GLU A 8 -3.45 4.02 -35.65
C GLU A 8 -2.12 3.64 -34.96
N LYS A 9 -1.87 4.16 -33.76
CA LYS A 9 -0.62 3.93 -33.01
C LYS A 9 -0.62 2.67 -32.14
N GLY A 10 -1.76 1.97 -32.08
CA GLY A 10 -1.92 0.69 -31.39
C GLY A 10 -2.53 0.82 -29.99
N ILE A 11 -2.28 -0.18 -29.14
CA ILE A 11 -2.71 -0.18 -27.74
C ILE A 11 -1.53 0.19 -26.86
N GLU A 12 -1.77 1.02 -25.85
CA GLU A 12 -0.78 1.44 -24.88
C GLU A 12 -1.17 1.02 -23.47
N LEU A 13 -0.19 0.47 -22.75
CA LEU A 13 -0.20 0.32 -21.31
C LEU A 13 0.68 1.42 -20.71
N SER A 14 0.07 2.34 -19.97
CA SER A 14 0.74 3.45 -19.30
C SER A 14 0.34 3.53 -17.81
N THR A 15 0.93 4.46 -17.06
CA THR A 15 0.62 4.69 -15.64
C THR A 15 0.49 6.17 -15.34
N GLU A 16 -0.37 6.52 -14.37
CA GLU A 16 -0.45 7.88 -13.83
C GLU A 16 0.75 8.21 -12.92
N ARG A 17 1.55 7.21 -12.54
CA ARG A 17 2.72 7.37 -11.66
C ARG A 17 4.02 7.62 -12.41
N VAL A 18 3.94 8.04 -13.68
CA VAL A 18 5.06 8.22 -14.62
C VAL A 18 5.76 6.90 -15.01
N PHE A 19 6.20 6.10 -14.03
CA PHE A 19 6.92 4.84 -14.26
C PHE A 19 6.07 3.60 -14.00
N LEU A 20 6.18 2.62 -14.88
CA LEU A 20 5.58 1.30 -14.75
C LEU A 20 6.38 0.45 -13.74
N GLU A 21 5.67 -0.16 -12.80
CA GLU A 21 6.29 -1.04 -11.81
C GLU A 21 6.72 -2.35 -12.48
N ALA A 22 7.93 -2.84 -12.15
CA ALA A 22 8.50 -4.05 -12.78
C ALA A 22 7.57 -5.29 -12.84
N PRO A 23 6.74 -5.59 -11.81
CA PRO A 23 5.76 -6.67 -11.87
C PRO A 23 4.71 -6.48 -12.98
N VAL A 24 4.29 -5.24 -13.23
CA VAL A 24 3.32 -4.89 -14.28
C VAL A 24 3.98 -5.08 -15.65
N VAL A 25 5.20 -4.57 -15.84
CA VAL A 25 5.99 -4.77 -17.06
C VAL A 25 6.15 -6.26 -17.37
N LYS A 26 6.55 -7.07 -16.39
CA LYS A 26 6.74 -8.52 -16.56
C LYS A 26 5.44 -9.25 -16.93
N ALA A 27 4.29 -8.81 -16.42
CA ALA A 27 3.00 -9.36 -16.79
C ALA A 27 2.58 -8.93 -18.20
N ALA A 28 2.82 -7.66 -18.55
CA ALA A 28 2.49 -7.07 -19.84
C ALA A 28 3.24 -7.75 -21.00
N LEU A 29 4.50 -8.14 -20.78
CA LEU A 29 5.32 -8.85 -21.76
C LEU A 29 4.84 -10.28 -22.09
N LYS A 30 3.90 -10.82 -21.31
CA LYS A 30 3.27 -12.11 -21.63
C LYS A 30 2.09 -11.98 -22.58
N GLY A 31 1.60 -10.77 -22.81
CA GLY A 31 0.50 -10.52 -23.75
C GLY A 31 1.06 -10.11 -25.10
N GLY A 32 0.79 -10.86 -26.16
CA GLY A 32 1.37 -10.61 -27.49
C GLY A 32 2.89 -10.84 -27.55
N ASP A 33 3.43 -10.91 -28.77
CA ASP A 33 4.85 -11.19 -29.01
C ASP A 33 5.67 -9.92 -29.37
N SER A 34 5.00 -8.87 -29.84
CA SER A 34 5.65 -7.62 -30.23
C SER A 34 5.29 -6.46 -29.30
N HIS A 35 6.31 -5.93 -28.64
CA HIS A 35 6.21 -4.87 -27.64
C HIS A 35 7.23 -3.77 -27.95
N THR A 36 6.77 -2.53 -27.95
CA THR A 36 7.64 -1.35 -27.94
C THR A 36 7.68 -0.78 -26.53
N GLY A 37 8.84 -0.83 -25.89
CA GLY A 37 9.09 -0.17 -24.61
C GLY A 37 9.42 1.29 -24.85
N ILE A 38 8.84 2.15 -24.01
CA ILE A 38 9.02 3.60 -24.05
C ILE A 38 9.41 4.05 -22.64
N LEU A 39 10.46 4.84 -22.55
CA LEU A 39 10.89 5.55 -21.36
C LEU A 39 11.09 7.02 -21.73
N THR A 40 10.09 7.84 -21.43
CA THR A 40 10.16 9.29 -21.69
C THR A 40 10.57 10.04 -20.44
N TYR A 41 11.52 10.94 -20.58
CA TYR A 41 12.08 11.70 -19.47
C TYR A 41 12.05 13.19 -19.73
N PHE A 42 11.76 13.95 -18.67
CA PHE A 42 11.79 15.41 -18.69
C PHE A 42 13.23 15.89 -18.47
N VAL A 43 13.79 16.55 -19.49
CA VAL A 43 15.16 17.08 -19.49
C VAL A 43 15.14 18.59 -19.28
N ASN A 44 16.21 19.11 -18.69
CA ASN A 44 16.34 20.51 -18.29
C ASN A 44 16.70 21.40 -19.47
N GLU A 45 17.63 20.96 -20.31
CA GLU A 45 18.21 21.79 -21.36
C GLU A 45 18.88 20.94 -22.43
N PHE A 46 18.67 21.27 -23.70
CA PHE A 46 19.52 20.84 -24.81
C PHE A 46 20.51 21.95 -25.14
N ARG A 47 21.80 21.64 -25.30
CA ARG A 47 22.83 22.65 -25.62
C ARG A 47 23.64 22.28 -26.85
N PHE A 48 23.94 23.30 -27.66
CA PHE A 48 24.88 23.21 -28.76
C PHE A 48 25.64 24.54 -28.91
N GLY A 49 26.94 24.53 -28.57
CA GLY A 49 27.73 25.75 -28.49
C GLY A 49 27.13 26.75 -27.50
N ASP A 50 26.88 27.98 -27.95
CA ASP A 50 26.29 29.05 -27.14
C ASP A 50 24.75 29.04 -27.15
N LYS A 51 24.11 28.10 -27.86
CA LYS A 51 22.65 28.02 -27.97
C LYS A 51 22.10 26.96 -27.04
N SER A 52 20.90 27.22 -26.53
CA SER A 52 20.17 26.25 -25.74
C SER A 52 18.66 26.27 -25.94
N CYS A 53 18.06 25.10 -25.74
CA CYS A 53 16.62 24.87 -25.70
C CYS A 53 16.26 24.36 -24.30
N PRO A 54 15.54 25.13 -23.48
CA PRO A 54 15.16 24.70 -22.14
C PRO A 54 14.01 23.71 -22.19
N TYR A 55 13.91 22.89 -21.14
CA TYR A 55 12.81 22.02 -20.73
C TYR A 55 12.04 21.29 -21.84
N SER A 56 12.27 19.98 -21.95
CA SER A 56 11.51 19.18 -22.92
C SER A 56 11.51 17.70 -22.58
N MET A 57 10.95 16.89 -23.49
CA MET A 57 10.90 15.44 -23.37
C MET A 57 11.91 14.78 -24.31
N VAL A 58 12.58 13.75 -23.79
CA VAL A 58 13.35 12.79 -24.59
C VAL A 58 12.72 11.42 -24.41
N ALA A 59 12.40 10.74 -25.51
CA ALA A 59 11.84 9.40 -25.48
C ALA A 59 12.89 8.35 -25.84
N ALA A 60 13.17 7.44 -24.92
CA ALA A 60 13.96 6.26 -25.19
C ALA A 60 13.03 5.13 -25.67
N VAL A 61 13.31 4.57 -26.85
CA VAL A 61 12.38 3.64 -27.53
C VAL A 61 13.13 2.39 -27.96
N GLY A 62 12.50 1.23 -27.78
CA GLY A 62 13.13 -0.05 -28.10
C GLY A 62 12.15 -1.22 -28.06
N SER A 63 12.58 -2.37 -28.56
CA SER A 63 11.77 -3.59 -28.44
C SER A 63 12.05 -4.28 -27.11
N LEU A 64 11.00 -4.77 -26.44
CA LEU A 64 11.11 -5.51 -25.18
C LEU A 64 11.05 -7.05 -25.34
N GLY A 65 10.92 -7.53 -26.59
CA GLY A 65 10.80 -8.95 -26.93
C GLY A 65 11.90 -9.42 -27.88
N ALA A 66 11.95 -10.75 -28.12
CA ALA A 66 12.84 -11.34 -29.11
C ALA A 66 12.33 -11.01 -30.51
N THR A 67 12.58 -9.78 -30.99
CA THR A 67 12.21 -9.39 -32.34
C THR A 67 13.00 -10.21 -33.35
N HIS A 68 12.35 -11.24 -33.90
CA HIS A 68 12.77 -11.77 -35.19
C HIS A 68 12.65 -10.64 -36.23
N GLU A 69 13.53 -10.62 -37.24
CA GLU A 69 13.56 -9.54 -38.25
C GLU A 69 12.21 -9.29 -38.96
N ASN A 70 11.30 -10.26 -38.88
CA ASN A 70 9.97 -10.28 -39.51
C ASN A 70 8.79 -9.96 -38.57
N GLU A 71 9.01 -9.67 -37.29
CA GLU A 71 7.91 -9.31 -36.39
C GLU A 71 7.45 -7.86 -36.62
N PRO A 72 6.12 -7.60 -36.59
CA PRO A 72 5.58 -6.27 -36.82
C PRO A 72 6.04 -5.32 -35.72
N ARG A 73 6.72 -4.23 -36.10
CA ARG A 73 7.09 -3.15 -35.17
C ARG A 73 6.00 -2.08 -35.11
N GLY A 74 5.93 -1.38 -33.98
CA GLY A 74 5.08 -0.19 -33.88
C GLY A 74 5.58 0.92 -34.82
N PRO A 75 4.70 1.86 -35.25
CA PRO A 75 5.04 2.91 -36.21
C PRO A 75 6.29 3.72 -35.85
N LEU A 76 6.45 4.08 -34.56
CA LEU A 76 7.61 4.83 -34.06
C LEU A 76 8.91 4.03 -34.15
N LEU A 77 8.89 2.77 -33.71
CA LEU A 77 10.08 1.93 -33.73
C LEU A 77 10.49 1.54 -35.17
N GLU A 78 9.54 1.47 -36.10
CA GLU A 78 9.82 1.25 -37.53
C GLU A 78 10.39 2.51 -38.21
N ALA A 79 9.98 3.71 -37.79
CA ALA A 79 10.47 4.97 -38.33
C ALA A 79 11.89 5.35 -37.84
N LEU A 80 12.31 4.81 -36.70
CA LEU A 80 13.66 4.96 -36.14
C LEU A 80 14.69 4.05 -36.85
N PRO A 81 15.95 4.50 -37.02
CA PRO A 81 17.01 3.66 -37.57
C PRO A 81 17.21 2.37 -36.75
N ARG A 82 17.24 1.21 -37.42
CA ARG A 82 17.43 -0.09 -36.75
C ARG A 82 18.82 -0.23 -36.11
N ASP A 83 19.79 0.52 -36.61
CA ASP A 83 21.20 0.53 -36.21
C ASP A 83 21.57 1.77 -35.38
N LEU A 84 20.58 2.47 -34.79
CA LEU A 84 20.82 3.63 -33.94
C LEU A 84 21.77 3.27 -32.78
N GLY A 85 22.89 4.00 -32.68
CA GLY A 85 23.86 3.83 -31.60
C GLY A 85 23.34 4.33 -30.24
N ASP A 86 23.95 3.86 -29.14
CA ASP A 86 23.61 4.36 -27.79
C ASP A 86 24.10 5.80 -27.56
N ASP A 87 25.14 6.22 -28.29
CA ASP A 87 25.69 7.57 -28.31
C ASP A 87 25.03 8.46 -29.38
N GLU A 88 24.00 7.96 -30.06
CA GLU A 88 23.30 8.65 -31.14
C GLU A 88 21.86 8.99 -30.74
N ALA A 89 21.33 10.09 -31.29
CA ALA A 89 19.95 10.49 -31.13
C ALA A 89 19.31 10.88 -32.47
N VAL A 90 18.03 10.58 -32.62
CA VAL A 90 17.17 11.15 -33.66
C VAL A 90 16.48 12.37 -33.05
N ILE A 91 16.58 13.53 -33.68
CA ILE A 91 15.95 14.77 -33.19
C ILE A 91 14.88 15.26 -34.16
N ASN A 92 13.88 15.96 -33.64
CA ASN A 92 12.90 16.58 -34.51
C ASN A 92 13.44 17.88 -35.16
N GLN A 93 12.79 18.29 -36.24
CA GLN A 93 13.19 19.43 -37.05
C GLN A 93 13.21 20.74 -36.25
N TRP A 94 12.24 20.94 -35.36
CA TRP A 94 12.17 22.15 -34.54
C TRP A 94 13.41 22.30 -33.65
N LEU A 95 13.87 21.21 -32.99
CA LEU A 95 15.07 21.25 -32.14
C LEU A 95 16.33 21.48 -32.99
N ALA A 96 16.38 20.86 -34.16
CA ALA A 96 17.49 21.03 -35.09
C ALA A 96 17.60 22.48 -35.57
N GLU A 97 16.49 23.11 -35.94
CA GLU A 97 16.46 24.52 -36.38
C GLU A 97 16.78 25.48 -35.23
N ASP A 98 16.24 25.22 -34.03
CA ASP A 98 16.46 26.06 -32.86
C ASP A 98 17.94 26.15 -32.48
N LEU A 99 18.60 25.00 -32.42
CA LEU A 99 20.02 24.90 -32.07
C LEU A 99 20.93 25.07 -33.30
N GLY A 100 20.41 24.95 -34.51
CA GLY A 100 21.22 24.92 -35.74
C GLY A 100 22.05 23.64 -35.87
N LEU A 101 21.50 22.51 -35.43
CA LEU A 101 22.13 21.19 -35.50
C LEU A 101 21.99 20.57 -36.89
N SER A 102 23.04 19.90 -37.34
CA SER A 102 23.08 19.08 -38.53
C SER A 102 23.34 17.61 -38.18
N VAL A 103 23.03 16.69 -39.11
CA VAL A 103 23.36 15.27 -38.94
C VAL A 103 24.88 15.13 -38.77
N GLY A 104 25.29 14.47 -37.69
CA GLY A 104 26.67 14.26 -37.30
C GLY A 104 27.19 15.19 -36.20
N ASP A 105 26.47 16.27 -35.88
CA ASP A 105 26.83 17.16 -34.78
C ASP A 105 26.57 16.49 -33.42
N GLU A 106 27.33 16.90 -32.41
CA GLU A 106 27.16 16.44 -31.03
C GLU A 106 26.52 17.56 -30.20
N PHE A 107 25.47 17.22 -29.44
CA PHE A 107 24.77 18.14 -28.55
C PHE A 107 24.68 17.55 -27.14
N GLU A 108 24.55 18.42 -26.15
CA GLU A 108 24.45 18.03 -24.75
C GLU A 108 22.99 18.07 -24.27
N VAL A 109 22.67 17.22 -23.30
CA VAL A 109 21.38 17.13 -22.64
C VAL A 109 21.63 17.17 -21.13
N ASP A 110 21.14 18.23 -20.49
CA ASP A 110 21.11 18.34 -19.04
C ASP A 110 19.79 17.81 -18.50
N TYR A 111 19.83 17.08 -17.40
CA TYR A 111 18.63 16.50 -16.78
C TYR A 111 18.83 16.29 -15.29
N TYR A 112 17.73 16.39 -14.54
CA TYR A 112 17.73 16.09 -13.12
C TYR A 112 17.58 14.60 -12.84
N VAL A 113 18.29 14.12 -11.83
CA VAL A 113 18.12 12.77 -11.25
C VAL A 113 17.86 12.92 -9.75
N ILE A 114 16.90 12.15 -9.24
CA ILE A 114 16.55 12.15 -7.82
C ILE A 114 17.54 11.25 -7.07
N GLY A 115 18.42 11.88 -6.29
CA GLY A 115 19.38 11.23 -5.40
C GLY A 115 18.79 10.79 -4.06
N PRO A 116 19.65 10.28 -3.15
CA PRO A 116 19.24 9.92 -1.78
C PRO A 116 18.58 11.10 -1.06
N LEU A 117 17.66 10.82 -0.13
CA LEU A 117 16.98 11.87 0.67
C LEU A 117 16.17 12.91 -0.15
N ARG A 118 15.80 12.59 -1.41
CA ARG A 118 15.11 13.51 -2.33
C ARG A 118 15.95 14.74 -2.73
N THR A 119 17.29 14.63 -2.70
CA THR A 119 18.15 15.64 -3.31
C THR A 119 18.04 15.54 -4.83
N VAL A 120 18.02 16.68 -5.51
CA VAL A 120 18.02 16.72 -6.97
C VAL A 120 19.45 16.98 -7.43
N GLU A 121 19.98 16.08 -8.26
CA GLU A 121 21.30 16.20 -8.87
C GLU A 121 21.13 16.47 -10.36
N GLU A 122 21.77 17.50 -10.89
CA GLU A 122 21.84 17.73 -12.33
C GLU A 122 22.96 16.90 -12.95
N ARG A 123 22.68 16.26 -14.08
CA ARG A 123 23.63 15.49 -14.87
C ARG A 123 23.56 15.91 -16.32
N THR A 124 24.67 15.73 -17.03
CA THR A 124 24.80 16.02 -18.45
C THR A 124 25.22 14.76 -19.19
N THR A 125 24.63 14.55 -20.36
CA THR A 125 25.07 13.54 -21.33
C THR A 125 25.15 14.17 -22.72
N SER A 126 25.85 13.52 -23.65
CA SER A 126 26.01 14.00 -25.02
C SER A 126 25.53 12.96 -26.01
N PHE A 127 24.95 13.43 -27.12
CA PHE A 127 24.50 12.57 -28.22
C PHE A 127 24.90 13.15 -29.56
N LYS A 128 25.22 12.27 -30.50
CA LYS A 128 25.43 12.61 -31.91
C LYS A 128 24.12 12.55 -32.68
N VAL A 129 23.83 13.57 -33.48
CA VAL A 129 22.63 13.61 -34.32
C VAL A 129 22.75 12.58 -35.43
N ARG A 130 21.95 11.51 -35.36
CA ARG A 130 21.90 10.47 -36.39
C ARG A 130 20.97 10.84 -37.55
N LYS A 131 19.83 11.44 -37.22
CA LYS A 131 18.79 11.80 -38.19
C LYS A 131 17.96 12.95 -37.63
N ILE A 132 17.53 13.83 -38.53
CA ILE A 132 16.55 14.88 -38.25
C ILE A 132 15.22 14.46 -38.88
N VAL A 133 14.13 14.52 -38.13
CA VAL A 133 12.80 14.07 -38.57
C VAL A 133 11.78 15.21 -38.50
N PRO A 134 10.80 15.27 -39.41
CA PRO A 134 9.69 16.22 -39.30
C PRO A 134 8.83 15.89 -38.07
N ILE A 135 8.13 16.87 -37.53
CA ILE A 135 7.16 16.67 -36.44
C ILE A 135 5.83 16.24 -37.09
N GLU A 136 5.81 15.01 -37.59
CA GLU A 136 4.66 14.43 -38.27
C GLU A 136 4.57 12.92 -37.99
N GLY A 137 3.36 12.36 -38.10
CA GLY A 137 3.11 10.93 -38.01
C GLY A 137 3.55 10.34 -36.66
N PRO A 138 4.48 9.37 -36.62
CA PRO A 138 4.91 8.76 -35.36
C PRO A 138 5.78 9.68 -34.49
N PHE A 139 6.33 10.77 -35.06
CA PHE A 139 7.18 11.72 -34.34
C PHE A 139 6.41 12.93 -33.79
N ASP A 140 5.13 13.08 -34.16
CA ASP A 140 4.19 14.02 -33.53
C ASP A 140 3.23 13.22 -32.64
N ASP A 141 3.66 13.03 -31.40
CA ASP A 141 3.02 12.09 -30.48
C ASP A 141 3.09 12.60 -29.04
N PRO A 142 2.07 13.38 -28.63
CA PRO A 142 2.02 13.90 -27.27
C PRO A 142 1.76 12.82 -26.22
N ASP A 143 1.20 11.66 -26.62
CA ASP A 143 0.94 10.52 -25.74
C ASP A 143 2.24 9.81 -25.31
N LEU A 144 3.39 10.13 -25.94
CA LEU A 144 4.70 9.67 -25.44
C LEU A 144 5.10 10.34 -24.13
N MET A 145 4.56 11.53 -23.83
CA MET A 145 4.72 12.14 -22.52
C MET A 145 3.77 11.44 -21.53
N PRO A 146 4.28 10.78 -20.48
CA PRO A 146 3.41 10.23 -19.45
C PRO A 146 2.70 11.37 -18.71
N GLY A 147 1.70 11.03 -17.89
CA GLY A 147 1.03 11.98 -16.99
C GLY A 147 1.96 12.57 -15.94
N PHE A 148 2.89 13.43 -16.32
CA PHE A 148 3.85 14.11 -15.46
C PHE A 148 3.09 15.12 -14.58
N PRO A 149 3.06 14.92 -13.24
CA PRO A 149 2.37 15.83 -12.33
C PRO A 149 2.93 17.25 -12.46
N GLY A 150 2.04 18.24 -12.62
CA GLY A 150 2.41 19.65 -12.77
C GLY A 150 2.80 20.07 -14.20
N LEU A 151 2.90 19.13 -15.15
CA LEU A 151 3.08 19.44 -16.58
C LEU A 151 1.83 19.08 -17.40
N SER A 152 1.36 17.83 -17.30
CA SER A 152 0.29 17.31 -18.18
C SER A 152 -1.03 18.06 -18.06
N GLU A 153 -1.29 18.65 -16.88
CA GLU A 153 -2.50 19.43 -16.58
C GLU A 153 -2.40 20.91 -16.98
N ALA A 154 -1.19 21.41 -17.28
CA ALA A 154 -0.97 22.81 -17.55
C ALA A 154 -1.36 23.18 -18.99
N GLU A 155 -2.14 24.25 -19.14
CA GLU A 155 -2.44 24.81 -20.47
C GLU A 155 -1.18 25.44 -21.08
N ASP A 156 -0.39 26.19 -20.29
CA ASP A 156 0.77 26.98 -20.71
C ASP A 156 2.06 26.53 -19.96
N CYS A 157 3.23 26.54 -20.62
CA CYS A 157 4.50 26.11 -20.01
C CYS A 157 4.93 26.97 -18.82
N ARG A 158 4.53 28.25 -18.81
CA ARG A 158 4.82 29.19 -17.73
C ARG A 158 4.08 28.88 -16.44
N ASN A 159 3.08 27.98 -16.50
CA ASN A 159 2.35 27.50 -15.33
C ASN A 159 2.78 26.09 -14.90
N TRP A 160 3.93 25.60 -15.39
CA TRP A 160 4.45 24.31 -14.96
C TRP A 160 4.90 24.33 -13.50
N GLU A 161 4.46 23.30 -12.75
CA GLU A 161 4.83 23.08 -11.35
C GLU A 161 5.35 21.64 -11.13
N PRO A 162 6.44 21.21 -11.80
CA PRO A 162 7.01 19.90 -11.57
C PRO A 162 7.54 19.76 -10.15
N GLY A 163 7.64 18.51 -9.69
CA GLY A 163 8.34 18.17 -8.44
C GLY A 163 9.86 18.39 -8.46
N VAL A 164 10.42 19.07 -9.46
CA VAL A 164 11.85 19.40 -9.61
C VAL A 164 12.03 20.91 -9.82
N PRO A 165 13.16 21.50 -9.39
CA PRO A 165 13.38 22.94 -9.51
C PRO A 165 13.54 23.35 -10.98
N ILE A 166 12.55 24.03 -11.53
CA ILE A 166 12.62 24.66 -12.85
C ILE A 166 12.69 26.18 -12.74
N ASP A 167 13.43 26.79 -13.64
CA ASP A 167 13.50 28.23 -13.86
C ASP A 167 12.62 28.61 -15.06
N LEU A 168 11.39 29.03 -14.78
CA LEU A 168 10.41 29.45 -15.78
C LEU A 168 10.87 30.67 -16.60
N THR A 169 11.86 31.44 -16.11
CA THR A 169 12.37 32.61 -16.85
C THR A 169 13.19 32.23 -18.08
N LYS A 170 13.64 30.97 -18.17
CA LYS A 170 14.30 30.44 -19.36
C LYS A 170 13.33 30.16 -20.51
N ILE A 171 12.04 29.97 -20.24
CA ILE A 171 11.04 29.59 -21.25
C ILE A 171 10.80 30.76 -22.21
N ARG A 172 11.03 30.52 -23.50
CA ARG A 172 10.93 31.51 -24.58
C ARG A 172 9.55 31.43 -25.24
N ASP A 173 9.12 32.49 -25.92
CA ASP A 173 7.80 32.52 -26.58
C ASP A 173 7.61 31.37 -27.60
N LYS A 174 8.67 30.97 -28.30
CA LYS A 174 8.62 29.84 -29.25
C LYS A 174 8.52 28.47 -28.57
N ASP A 175 8.95 28.35 -27.31
CA ASP A 175 8.78 27.13 -26.53
C ASP A 175 7.30 26.96 -26.15
N GLU A 176 6.63 28.08 -25.85
CA GLU A 176 5.18 28.11 -25.62
C GLU A 176 4.39 27.69 -26.86
N VAL A 177 4.72 28.27 -28.01
CA VAL A 177 4.09 27.90 -29.30
C VAL A 177 4.26 26.40 -29.57
N TYR A 178 5.45 25.84 -29.29
CA TYR A 178 5.66 24.39 -29.45
C TYR A 178 4.73 23.57 -28.55
N TRP A 179 4.53 24.01 -27.31
CA TRP A 179 3.65 23.32 -26.38
C TRP A 179 2.17 23.45 -26.76
N ASP A 180 1.74 24.61 -27.23
CA ASP A 180 0.38 24.81 -27.74
C ASP A 180 0.10 23.89 -28.93
N ASP A 181 1.05 23.79 -29.87
CA ASP A 181 0.87 23.03 -31.12
C ASP A 181 1.11 21.52 -30.95
N HIS A 182 2.10 21.12 -30.14
CA HIS A 182 2.60 19.73 -30.07
C HIS A 182 2.64 19.15 -28.65
N ARG A 183 2.28 19.93 -27.62
CA ARG A 183 2.27 19.52 -26.20
C ARG A 183 3.60 18.86 -25.80
N GLY A 184 3.51 17.71 -25.12
CA GLY A 184 4.64 16.94 -24.60
C GLY A 184 5.41 16.11 -25.63
N THR A 185 5.18 16.30 -26.93
CA THR A 185 5.88 15.53 -27.97
C THR A 185 7.40 15.60 -27.76
N PRO A 186 8.09 14.45 -27.69
CA PRO A 186 9.54 14.41 -27.51
C PRO A 186 10.30 15.11 -28.63
N LYS A 187 11.31 15.90 -28.27
CA LYS A 187 12.20 16.57 -29.22
C LYS A 187 13.37 15.72 -29.67
N ALA A 188 13.73 14.72 -28.87
CA ALA A 188 14.77 13.75 -29.19
C ALA A 188 14.33 12.32 -28.84
N PHE A 189 14.86 11.37 -29.61
CA PHE A 189 14.60 9.94 -29.49
C PHE A 189 15.94 9.20 -29.43
N ILE A 190 16.10 8.35 -28.41
CA ILE A 190 17.31 7.56 -28.17
C ILE A 190 16.97 6.07 -28.04
N THR A 191 17.98 5.21 -27.99
CA THR A 191 17.74 3.78 -27.74
C THR A 191 17.18 3.57 -26.33
N LEU A 192 16.23 2.64 -26.19
CA LEU A 192 15.70 2.27 -24.87
C LEU A 192 16.81 1.87 -23.90
N ARG A 193 17.83 1.14 -24.40
CA ARG A 193 18.98 0.71 -23.60
C ARG A 193 19.72 1.89 -22.98
N GLU A 194 19.99 2.95 -23.75
CA GLU A 194 20.65 4.13 -23.19
C GLU A 194 19.72 4.89 -22.24
N GLY A 195 18.43 5.04 -22.57
CA GLY A 195 17.47 5.65 -21.65
C GLY A 195 17.38 4.93 -20.31
N GLU A 196 17.31 3.60 -20.30
CA GLU A 196 17.32 2.80 -19.07
C GLU A 196 18.60 2.98 -18.27
N LYS A 197 19.75 3.12 -18.94
CA LYS A 197 21.03 3.39 -18.28
C LYS A 197 21.06 4.78 -17.62
N LEU A 198 20.44 5.78 -18.24
CA LEU A 198 20.44 7.16 -17.75
C LEU A 198 19.36 7.43 -16.68
N TRP A 199 18.15 6.86 -16.85
CA TRP A 199 16.95 7.32 -16.13
C TRP A 199 16.20 6.23 -15.35
N ARG A 200 16.58 4.95 -15.48
CA ARG A 200 15.99 3.90 -14.63
C ARG A 200 16.18 4.25 -13.17
N ASN A 201 15.12 4.08 -12.39
CA ASN A 201 15.13 4.36 -10.97
C ASN A 201 14.34 3.29 -10.20
N ARG A 202 14.17 3.49 -8.90
CA ARG A 202 13.46 2.53 -8.02
C ARG A 202 11.97 2.37 -8.33
N TYR A 203 11.38 3.28 -9.09
CA TYR A 203 9.97 3.30 -9.42
C TYR A 203 9.68 2.56 -10.73
N GLY A 204 10.66 2.46 -11.63
CA GLY A 204 10.57 1.68 -12.86
C GLY A 204 11.64 2.03 -13.88
N ASP A 205 11.59 1.32 -15.00
CA ASP A 205 12.45 1.46 -16.19
C ASP A 205 11.68 1.85 -17.45
N LEU A 206 10.36 1.89 -17.41
CA LEU A 206 9.51 2.25 -18.54
C LEU A 206 8.42 3.22 -18.11
N THR A 207 8.00 4.11 -19.00
CA THR A 207 6.82 4.97 -18.82
C THR A 207 5.59 4.41 -19.51
N ALA A 208 5.79 3.70 -20.63
CA ALA A 208 4.72 3.04 -21.38
C ALA A 208 5.21 1.80 -22.12
N ILE A 209 4.28 0.91 -22.44
CA ILE A 209 4.47 -0.20 -23.37
C ILE A 209 3.41 -0.07 -24.46
N ARG A 210 3.83 -0.05 -25.72
CA ARG A 210 2.94 -0.02 -26.88
C ARG A 210 2.95 -1.33 -27.65
N TYR A 211 1.77 -1.69 -28.11
CA TYR A 211 1.48 -2.89 -28.87
C TYR A 211 1.01 -2.49 -30.28
N PRO A 212 1.60 -3.03 -31.36
CA PRO A 212 1.15 -2.73 -32.72
C PRO A 212 -0.33 -3.11 -32.92
N ILE A 213 -1.00 -2.43 -33.85
CA ILE A 213 -2.42 -2.71 -34.14
C ILE A 213 -2.62 -4.18 -34.49
N GLY A 214 -3.69 -4.77 -33.94
CA GLY A 214 -4.10 -6.14 -34.24
C GLY A 214 -3.29 -7.22 -33.53
N THR A 215 -2.27 -6.85 -32.75
CA THR A 215 -1.49 -7.82 -31.96
C THR A 215 -2.18 -8.21 -30.65
N VAL A 216 -2.84 -7.27 -29.99
CA VAL A 216 -3.62 -7.47 -28.76
C VAL A 216 -4.88 -6.61 -28.80
N THR A 217 -5.84 -6.90 -27.92
CA THR A 217 -6.98 -6.02 -27.61
C THR A 217 -6.89 -5.51 -26.18
N THR A 218 -7.64 -4.46 -25.85
CA THR A 218 -7.71 -3.92 -24.49
C THR A 218 -8.18 -4.98 -23.49
N ASP A 219 -9.17 -5.79 -23.88
CA ASP A 219 -9.69 -6.90 -23.08
C ASP A 219 -8.67 -8.02 -22.91
N SER A 220 -7.98 -8.43 -23.98
CA SER A 220 -7.00 -9.52 -23.89
C SER A 220 -5.80 -9.13 -23.02
N LEU A 221 -5.36 -7.87 -23.11
CA LEU A 221 -4.30 -7.33 -22.28
C LEU A 221 -4.74 -7.21 -20.81
N SER A 222 -5.97 -6.73 -20.56
CA SER A 222 -6.56 -6.66 -19.22
C SER A 222 -6.63 -8.04 -18.55
N GLN A 223 -7.06 -9.06 -19.31
CA GLN A 223 -7.10 -10.44 -18.84
C GLN A 223 -5.69 -10.95 -18.54
N THR A 224 -4.73 -10.74 -19.45
CA THR A 224 -3.34 -11.16 -19.27
C THR A 224 -2.72 -10.55 -18.00
N LEU A 225 -2.93 -9.25 -17.78
CA LEU A 225 -2.44 -8.58 -16.57
C LEU A 225 -3.11 -9.14 -15.31
N SER A 226 -4.42 -9.36 -15.33
CA SER A 226 -5.17 -9.89 -14.18
C SER A 226 -4.76 -11.32 -13.81
N GLU A 227 -4.43 -12.16 -14.79
CA GLU A 227 -3.96 -13.54 -14.56
C GLU A 227 -2.51 -13.62 -14.07
N ASN A 228 -1.69 -12.61 -14.37
CA ASN A 228 -0.24 -12.65 -14.12
C ASN A 228 0.24 -11.70 -13.02
N ILE A 229 -0.59 -10.77 -12.55
CA ILE A 229 -0.28 -9.88 -11.44
C ILE A 229 -0.93 -10.41 -10.16
N GLN A 230 -0.08 -10.73 -9.17
CA GLN A 230 -0.54 -11.00 -7.80
C GLN A 230 -0.83 -9.66 -7.11
N PRO A 231 -2.06 -9.42 -6.61
CA PRO A 231 -2.41 -8.16 -5.94
C PRO A 231 -1.46 -7.80 -4.78
N GLU A 232 -0.91 -8.81 -4.10
CA GLU A 232 0.02 -8.66 -2.98
C GLU A 232 1.31 -7.92 -3.37
N VAL A 233 1.77 -8.13 -4.61
CA VAL A 233 2.98 -7.49 -5.13
C VAL A 233 2.77 -5.99 -5.37
N LEU A 234 1.53 -5.59 -5.67
CA LEU A 234 1.12 -4.19 -5.77
C LEU A 234 0.76 -3.57 -4.40
N GLY A 235 0.93 -4.32 -3.30
CA GLY A 235 0.63 -3.87 -1.95
C GLY A 235 -0.82 -4.11 -1.52
N PHE A 236 -1.68 -4.67 -2.37
CA PHE A 236 -3.02 -5.07 -1.97
C PHE A 236 -2.96 -6.34 -1.13
N ARG A 237 -3.30 -6.25 0.15
CA ARG A 237 -3.41 -7.42 1.01
C ARG A 237 -4.83 -7.55 1.53
N PHE A 238 -5.36 -8.76 1.45
CA PHE A 238 -6.59 -9.10 2.13
C PHE A 238 -6.32 -9.19 3.64
N VAL A 239 -7.03 -8.35 4.41
CA VAL A 239 -7.00 -8.39 5.88
C VAL A 239 -8.35 -8.92 6.35
N PRO A 240 -8.43 -10.16 6.87
CA PRO A 240 -9.69 -10.70 7.39
C PRO A 240 -10.01 -10.06 8.74
N VAL A 241 -10.62 -8.88 8.71
CA VAL A 241 -10.92 -8.07 9.92
C VAL A 241 -11.79 -8.86 10.91
N ARG A 242 -12.79 -9.59 10.41
CA ARG A 242 -13.68 -10.42 11.23
C ARG A 242 -12.90 -11.49 11.99
N ASP A 243 -12.07 -12.26 11.28
CA ASP A 243 -11.32 -13.36 11.90
C ASP A 243 -10.29 -12.84 12.89
N ARG A 244 -9.64 -11.70 12.57
CA ARG A 244 -8.76 -11.01 13.52
C ARG A 244 -9.51 -10.54 14.76
N ALA A 245 -10.71 -10.00 14.62
CA ALA A 245 -11.52 -9.58 15.75
C ALA A 245 -11.97 -10.76 16.64
N ILE A 246 -12.34 -11.90 16.02
CA ILE A 246 -12.69 -13.13 16.73
C ILE A 246 -11.46 -13.72 17.45
N ALA A 247 -10.29 -13.73 16.80
CA ALA A 247 -9.04 -14.17 17.41
C ALA A 247 -8.64 -13.27 18.59
N ALA A 248 -8.82 -11.95 18.47
CA ALA A 248 -8.54 -11.00 19.54
C ALA A 248 -9.51 -11.16 20.73
N SER A 249 -10.79 -11.50 20.51
CA SER A 249 -11.75 -11.72 21.60
C SER A 249 -11.52 -13.04 22.33
N THR A 250 -11.13 -14.09 21.60
CA THR A 250 -10.84 -15.42 22.18
C THR A 250 -9.52 -15.48 22.95
N GLN A 251 -8.59 -14.55 22.68
CA GLN A 251 -7.38 -14.36 23.50
C GLN A 251 -7.59 -13.49 24.75
N ALA A 252 -8.82 -13.02 25.02
CA ALA A 252 -9.11 -12.39 26.30
C ALA A 252 -8.84 -13.40 27.43
N MET A 253 -8.06 -12.97 28.43
CA MET A 253 -7.65 -13.83 29.54
C MET A 253 -8.87 -14.40 30.27
N ASP A 254 -8.96 -15.73 30.37
CA ASP A 254 -10.05 -16.39 31.09
C ASP A 254 -9.90 -16.17 32.61
N PHE A 255 -10.58 -15.15 33.13
CA PHE A 255 -10.65 -14.88 34.57
C PHE A 255 -11.56 -15.87 35.31
N GLY A 256 -12.37 -16.68 34.61
CA GLY A 256 -13.31 -17.61 35.21
C GLY A 256 -12.62 -18.64 36.11
N GLY A 257 -11.52 -19.23 35.65
CA GLY A 257 -10.72 -20.17 36.44
C GLY A 257 -10.17 -19.57 37.73
N LEU A 258 -9.70 -18.31 37.68
CA LEU A 258 -9.18 -17.61 38.85
C LEU A 258 -10.29 -17.32 39.88
N PHE A 259 -11.45 -16.86 39.43
CA PHE A 259 -12.60 -16.61 40.31
C PHE A 259 -13.11 -17.89 40.97
N ILE A 260 -13.17 -19.01 40.23
CA ILE A 260 -13.53 -20.31 40.79
C ILE A 260 -12.50 -20.74 41.85
N GLY A 261 -11.20 -20.59 41.55
CA GLY A 261 -10.12 -20.92 42.48
C GLY A 261 -10.21 -20.13 43.79
N PHE A 262 -10.35 -18.80 43.72
CA PHE A 262 -10.50 -17.97 44.92
C PHE A 262 -11.79 -18.25 45.68
N SER A 263 -12.90 -18.47 44.98
CA SER A 263 -14.18 -18.81 45.61
C SER A 263 -14.10 -20.11 46.38
N PHE A 264 -13.51 -21.15 45.77
CA PHE A 264 -13.30 -22.44 46.44
C PHE A 264 -12.40 -22.28 47.68
N PHE A 265 -11.29 -21.55 47.57
CA PHE A 265 -10.42 -21.27 48.71
C PHE A 265 -11.16 -20.57 49.86
N LEU A 266 -11.96 -19.53 49.57
CA LEU A 266 -12.73 -18.81 50.58
C LEU A 266 -13.82 -19.70 51.22
N ILE A 267 -14.47 -20.55 50.44
CA ILE A 267 -15.45 -21.51 50.98
C ILE A 267 -14.76 -22.49 51.94
N VAL A 268 -13.62 -23.06 51.55
CA VAL A 268 -12.86 -23.97 52.41
C VAL A 268 -12.39 -23.27 53.68
N ALA A 269 -11.86 -22.05 53.57
CA ALA A 269 -11.43 -21.25 54.72
C ALA A 269 -12.60 -20.96 55.68
N ALA A 270 -13.77 -20.59 55.15
CA ALA A 270 -14.97 -20.34 55.94
C ALA A 270 -15.47 -21.62 56.64
N LEU A 271 -15.46 -22.77 55.96
CA LEU A 271 -15.85 -24.05 56.55
C LEU A 271 -14.88 -24.49 57.66
N LEU A 272 -13.58 -24.31 57.48
CA LEU A 272 -12.57 -24.58 58.51
C LEU A 272 -12.78 -23.68 59.72
N PHE A 273 -12.99 -22.37 59.49
CA PHE A 273 -13.27 -21.42 60.55
C PHE A 273 -14.56 -21.75 61.31
N MET A 274 -15.63 -22.11 60.60
CA MET A 274 -16.89 -22.59 61.18
C MET A 274 -16.66 -23.85 62.03
N GLY A 275 -15.87 -24.81 61.52
CA GLY A 275 -15.53 -26.03 62.24
C GLY A 275 -14.79 -25.75 63.55
N LEU A 276 -13.79 -24.87 63.52
CA LEU A 276 -13.05 -24.43 64.70
C LEU A 276 -13.96 -23.74 65.73
N MET A 277 -14.81 -22.81 65.28
CA MET A 277 -15.78 -22.15 66.14
C MET A 277 -16.76 -23.15 66.80
N ASN A 278 -17.19 -24.17 66.07
CA ASN A 278 -18.09 -25.19 66.62
C ASN A 278 -17.39 -26.06 67.68
N VAL A 279 -16.15 -26.48 67.42
CA VAL A 279 -15.35 -27.23 68.43
C VAL A 279 -15.16 -26.39 69.68
N PHE A 280 -14.74 -25.14 69.52
CA PHE A 280 -14.57 -24.20 70.63
C PHE A 280 -15.88 -23.98 71.42
N GLY A 281 -17.02 -23.85 70.72
CA GLY A 281 -18.33 -23.71 71.35
C GLY A 281 -18.74 -24.94 72.17
N ILE A 282 -18.39 -26.14 71.72
CA ILE A 282 -18.63 -27.39 72.47
C ILE A 282 -17.71 -27.47 73.70
N GLU A 283 -16.43 -27.11 73.56
CA GLU A 283 -15.47 -27.10 74.67
C GLU A 283 -15.92 -26.19 75.82
N GLN A 284 -16.44 -25.00 75.49
CA GLN A 284 -17.00 -24.07 76.49
C GLN A 284 -18.22 -24.65 77.23
N ARG A 285 -18.95 -25.59 76.62
CA ARG A 285 -20.15 -26.24 77.19
C ARG A 285 -19.85 -27.65 77.72
N SER A 286 -18.58 -27.97 77.96
CA SER A 286 -18.15 -29.28 78.46
C SER A 286 -18.75 -29.67 79.82
N GLU A 287 -19.01 -28.69 80.70
CA GLU A 287 -19.70 -28.92 81.98
C GLU A 287 -21.16 -29.36 81.80
N GLU A 288 -21.86 -28.80 80.81
CA GLU A 288 -23.23 -29.21 80.46
C GLU A 288 -23.24 -30.66 79.95
N VAL A 289 -22.25 -31.02 79.12
CA VAL A 289 -22.09 -32.39 78.61
C VAL A 289 -21.85 -33.38 79.77
N GLY A 290 -20.99 -33.02 80.74
CA GLY A 290 -20.75 -33.84 81.93
C GLY A 290 -21.99 -34.04 82.80
N THR A 291 -22.79 -32.99 82.96
CA THR A 291 -24.06 -33.05 83.72
C THR A 291 -25.08 -33.95 83.03
N LEU A 292 -25.24 -33.83 81.71
CA LEU A 292 -26.17 -34.69 80.93
C LEU A 292 -25.77 -36.17 81.00
N LEU A 293 -24.47 -36.48 80.92
CA LEU A 293 -23.98 -37.86 81.08
C LEU A 293 -24.27 -38.42 82.48
N ALA A 294 -24.10 -37.60 83.54
CA ALA A 294 -24.40 -38.01 84.92
C ALA A 294 -25.90 -38.29 85.14
N LEU A 295 -26.78 -37.62 84.38
CA LEU A 295 -28.23 -37.87 84.38
C LEU A 295 -28.65 -39.10 83.55
N GLY A 296 -27.69 -39.84 82.97
CA GLY A 296 -27.94 -41.08 82.24
C GLY A 296 -28.21 -40.92 80.74
N PHE A 297 -27.99 -39.73 80.16
CA PHE A 297 -28.08 -39.57 78.70
C PHE A 297 -26.95 -40.32 78.00
N VAL A 298 -27.25 -40.98 76.88
CA VAL A 298 -26.22 -41.65 76.08
C VAL A 298 -25.49 -40.65 75.16
N PRO A 299 -24.18 -40.82 74.88
CA PRO A 299 -23.41 -39.90 74.02
C PRO A 299 -24.03 -39.63 72.65
N LYS A 300 -24.77 -40.61 72.08
CA LYS A 300 -25.51 -40.44 70.82
C LYS A 300 -26.64 -39.42 70.93
N GLN A 301 -27.34 -39.34 72.06
CA GLN A 301 -28.42 -38.37 72.30
C GLN A 301 -27.85 -36.96 72.43
N ILE A 302 -26.75 -36.81 73.18
CA ILE A 302 -26.06 -35.53 73.36
C ILE A 302 -25.54 -35.02 72.01
N ARG A 303 -24.88 -35.87 71.22
CA ARG A 303 -24.43 -35.52 69.85
C ARG A 303 -25.59 -35.07 68.96
N ARG A 304 -26.75 -35.72 69.05
CA ARG A 304 -27.94 -35.34 68.27
C ARG A 304 -28.47 -33.97 68.65
N ILE A 305 -28.43 -33.60 69.93
CA ILE A 305 -28.87 -32.27 70.41
C ILE A 305 -27.99 -31.18 69.81
N PHE A 306 -26.66 -31.30 69.93
CA PHE A 306 -25.73 -30.32 69.35
C PHE A 306 -25.77 -30.28 67.82
N LEU A 307 -25.94 -31.44 67.15
CA LEU A 307 -26.12 -31.47 65.70
C LEU A 307 -27.41 -30.75 65.26
N LEU A 308 -28.51 -30.88 66.01
CA LEU A 308 -29.76 -30.17 65.70
C LEU A 308 -29.61 -28.66 65.92
N GLU A 309 -28.94 -28.25 67.00
CA GLU A 309 -28.64 -26.84 67.27
C GLU A 309 -27.80 -26.22 66.14
N GLY A 310 -26.70 -26.87 65.78
CA GLY A 310 -25.84 -26.43 64.68
C GLY A 310 -26.57 -26.43 63.33
N PHE A 311 -27.43 -27.43 63.07
CA PHE A 311 -28.21 -27.50 61.84
C PHE A 311 -29.21 -26.34 61.70
N LEU A 312 -29.91 -25.98 62.77
CA LEU A 312 -30.84 -24.84 62.79
C LEU A 312 -30.10 -23.52 62.53
N LEU A 313 -28.95 -23.31 63.19
CA LEU A 313 -28.11 -22.14 62.97
C LEU A 313 -27.57 -22.08 61.54
N THR A 314 -27.17 -23.22 60.97
CA THR A 314 -26.68 -23.32 59.59
C THR A 314 -27.76 -22.96 58.58
N ILE A 315 -28.98 -23.49 58.74
CA ILE A 315 -30.11 -23.14 57.87
C ILE A 315 -30.38 -21.63 57.89
N LEU A 316 -30.45 -21.04 59.09
CA LEU A 316 -30.70 -19.62 59.23
C LEU A 316 -29.58 -18.79 58.57
N GLY A 317 -28.32 -19.18 58.79
CA GLY A 317 -27.16 -18.56 58.14
C GLY A 317 -27.20 -18.67 56.62
N CYS A 318 -27.57 -19.83 56.06
CA CYS A 318 -27.72 -20.02 54.61
C CYS A 318 -28.81 -19.11 54.02
N VAL A 319 -29.98 -19.02 54.67
CA VAL A 319 -31.07 -18.16 54.19
C VAL A 319 -30.63 -16.69 54.17
N ILE A 320 -30.04 -16.21 55.26
CA ILE A 320 -29.55 -14.82 55.35
C ILE A 320 -28.43 -14.59 54.33
N GLY A 321 -27.48 -15.52 54.20
CA GLY A 321 -26.37 -15.43 53.26
C GLY A 321 -26.81 -15.36 51.81
N VAL A 322 -27.77 -16.18 51.40
CA VAL A 322 -28.34 -16.15 50.03
C VAL A 322 -29.04 -14.81 49.77
N LEU A 323 -29.85 -14.33 50.71
CA LEU A 323 -30.54 -13.05 50.56
C LEU A 323 -29.57 -11.88 50.42
N LEU A 324 -28.53 -11.83 51.27
CA LEU A 324 -27.49 -10.81 51.19
C LEU A 324 -26.66 -10.92 49.91
N GLY A 325 -26.32 -12.13 49.48
CA GLY A 325 -25.58 -12.38 48.24
C GLY A 325 -26.32 -11.88 47.01
N ILE A 326 -27.63 -12.16 46.91
CA ILE A 326 -28.48 -11.67 45.82
C ILE A 326 -28.59 -10.14 45.87
N ALA A 327 -28.81 -9.56 47.06
CA ALA A 327 -28.93 -8.12 47.22
C ALA A 327 -27.63 -7.40 46.80
N TYR A 328 -26.48 -7.91 47.25
CA TYR A 328 -25.16 -7.39 46.88
C TYR A 328 -24.92 -7.51 45.37
N GLY A 329 -25.20 -8.66 44.77
CA GLY A 329 -25.05 -8.87 43.33
C GLY A 329 -25.87 -7.87 42.51
N LYS A 330 -27.13 -7.61 42.91
CA LYS A 330 -27.97 -6.60 42.26
C LYS A 330 -27.41 -5.19 42.38
N ILE A 331 -26.89 -4.82 43.56
CA ILE A 331 -26.29 -3.50 43.79
C ILE A 331 -25.06 -3.31 42.90
N VAL A 332 -24.20 -4.34 42.77
CA VAL A 332 -23.01 -4.29 41.91
C VAL A 332 -23.40 -4.13 40.43
N VAL A 333 -24.35 -4.93 39.94
CA VAL A 333 -24.83 -4.82 38.54
C VAL A 333 -25.43 -3.44 38.27
N TRP A 334 -26.23 -2.94 39.20
CA TRP A 334 -26.81 -1.60 39.10
C TRP A 334 -25.72 -0.50 39.11
N GLY A 335 -24.69 -0.62 39.95
CA GLY A 335 -23.58 0.32 39.97
C GLY A 335 -22.82 0.35 38.64
N LEU A 336 -22.55 -0.82 38.06
CA LEU A 336 -21.88 -0.95 36.77
C LEU A 336 -22.69 -0.34 35.63
N SER A 337 -24.00 -0.59 35.56
CA SER A 337 -24.84 -0.05 34.48
C SER A 337 -25.02 1.46 34.56
N THR A 338 -24.93 2.05 35.74
CA THR A 338 -25.21 3.48 35.95
C THR A 338 -23.95 4.35 35.89
N VAL A 339 -22.86 3.91 36.51
CA VAL A 339 -21.61 4.71 36.65
C VAL A 339 -20.65 4.47 35.47
N TRP A 340 -20.71 3.30 34.83
CA TRP A 340 -19.81 2.88 33.74
C TRP A 340 -20.54 2.72 32.39
N SER A 341 -21.58 3.52 32.16
CA SER A 341 -22.45 3.44 30.97
C SER A 341 -21.70 3.61 29.63
N GLY A 342 -20.53 4.24 29.61
CA GLY A 342 -19.66 4.33 28.43
C GLY A 342 -18.96 3.02 28.03
N ALA A 343 -18.82 2.05 28.95
CA ALA A 343 -18.17 0.75 28.71
C ALA A 343 -19.18 -0.40 28.45
N THR A 344 -20.45 -0.21 28.81
CA THR A 344 -21.51 -1.24 28.66
C THR A 344 -22.54 -0.90 27.58
N ALA A 345 -22.30 0.13 26.75
CA ALA A 345 -23.15 0.54 25.65
C ALA A 345 -23.24 -0.55 24.56
N GLY A 346 -24.07 -1.57 24.80
CA GLY A 346 -24.27 -2.70 23.90
C GLY A 346 -24.84 -3.97 24.54
N LEU A 347 -24.78 -4.11 25.87
CA LEU A 347 -25.43 -5.22 26.57
C LEU A 347 -26.84 -4.80 27.00
N GLN A 348 -27.84 -5.23 26.24
CA GLN A 348 -29.22 -5.26 26.71
C GLN A 348 -29.30 -6.30 27.83
N VAL A 349 -29.45 -5.82 29.07
CA VAL A 349 -29.79 -6.64 30.24
C VAL A 349 -31.28 -6.95 30.24
#